data_AF-A0A453PC30-F1
#
_entry.id   AF-A0A453PC30-F1
#
_cell.length_a   1.000
_cell.length_b   1.000
_cell.length_c   1.000
_cell.angle_alpha   90.00
_cell.angle_beta   90.00
_cell.angle_gamma   90.00
#
_symmetry.space_group_name_H-M   'P 1'
#
loop_
_entity.id
_entity.type
_entity.pdbx_description
1 polymer ?
#
loop_
_entity_poly.entity_id
_entity_poly.type
_entity_poly.pdbx_seq_one_letter_code
_entity_poly.pdbx_strand_id
1 'polypeptide(L)'
;DSTKGLRYGHLMIMTDQDHDGSHIKGLLINFIHKEWPSLLKVPSFLVEFITPIIKATKGKSVKPFYSMPDYEAWKEDLGASASSWTIKYYKGLGTSTAEEGRDYFEHIALHKKDFVWADDKEDGEAIELAFSKKKISERKDWLTNYQPGTCLDQREKRIKYSDFINKELILFSMADLERSIPSMVDGFKPGQRKILFCSFKKNLVKESKVCQRAFEFVYWNYHAYS
;
A
#
# COMPACT_ATOMS: atom_id res chain seq x y z
N ASP A 1 30.16 -5.89 7.60
CA ASP A 1 29.45 -4.92 8.46
C ASP A 1 28.68 -5.62 9.57
N SER A 2 28.54 -5.00 10.75
CA SER A 2 27.88 -5.61 11.92
C SER A 2 27.00 -4.61 12.64
N THR A 3 25.86 -5.08 13.15
CA THR A 3 24.91 -4.28 13.95
C THR A 3 25.26 -4.23 15.44
N LYS A 4 26.35 -4.90 15.88
CA LYS A 4 26.73 -5.03 17.31
C LYS A 4 26.98 -3.71 18.03
N GLY A 5 27.32 -2.64 17.31
CA GLY A 5 27.54 -1.30 17.88
C GLY A 5 26.29 -0.41 17.90
N LEU A 6 25.19 -0.84 17.28
CA LEU A 6 23.94 -0.09 17.24
C LEU A 6 23.11 -0.40 18.49
N ARG A 7 22.30 0.57 18.93
CA ARG A 7 21.33 0.36 20.02
C ARG A 7 20.28 -0.69 19.69
N TYR A 8 19.97 -0.84 18.40
CA TYR A 8 19.00 -1.80 17.87
C TYR A 8 19.62 -2.54 16.70
N GLY A 9 19.51 -3.88 16.71
CA GLY A 9 20.02 -4.74 15.65
C GLY A 9 19.08 -4.90 14.44
N HIS A 10 17.83 -4.47 14.60
CA HIS A 10 16.76 -4.57 13.60
C HIS A 10 15.90 -3.31 13.62
N LEU A 11 15.32 -2.98 12.47
CA LEU A 11 14.40 -1.88 12.26
C LEU A 11 13.13 -2.42 11.59
N MET A 12 12.03 -2.42 12.33
CA MET A 12 10.73 -2.84 11.82
C MET A 12 9.93 -1.62 11.36
N ILE A 13 9.45 -1.65 10.12
CA ILE A 13 8.59 -0.64 9.54
C ILE A 13 7.13 -1.10 9.67
N MET A 14 6.32 -0.28 10.34
CA MET A 14 4.87 -0.46 10.44
C MET A 14 4.20 0.75 9.78
N THR A 15 3.57 0.54 8.63
CA THR A 15 2.76 1.56 7.95
C THR A 15 1.40 0.98 7.61
N ASP A 16 0.45 1.86 7.29
CA ASP A 16 -0.79 1.43 6.65
C ASP A 16 -0.47 0.66 5.36
N GLN A 17 -1.30 -0.35 5.07
CA GLN A 17 -1.19 -1.16 3.86
C GLN A 17 -1.92 -0.46 2.70
N ASP A 18 -1.46 0.75 2.40
CA ASP A 18 -1.91 1.58 1.30
C ASP A 18 -0.71 2.13 0.51
N HIS A 19 -1.02 2.85 -0.57
CA HIS A 19 0.01 3.41 -1.46
C HIS A 19 0.93 4.40 -0.73
N ASP A 20 0.38 5.25 0.15
CA ASP A 20 1.18 6.24 0.87
C ASP A 20 2.11 5.57 1.91
N GLY A 21 1.67 4.46 2.52
CA GLY A 21 2.50 3.59 3.36
C GLY A 21 3.69 3.03 2.61
N SER A 22 3.49 2.50 1.39
CA SER A 22 4.60 2.04 0.54
C SER A 22 5.59 3.17 0.20
N HIS A 23 5.12 4.40 0.02
CA HIS A 23 6.02 5.54 -0.17
C HIS A 23 6.85 5.84 1.08
N ILE A 24 6.27 5.81 2.28
CA ILE A 24 6.99 6.00 3.54
C ILE A 24 8.08 4.92 3.71
N LYS A 25 7.75 3.65 3.45
CA LYS A 25 8.72 2.54 3.45
C LYS A 25 9.89 2.83 2.51
N GLY A 26 9.59 3.24 1.27
CA GLY A 26 10.59 3.57 0.27
C GLY A 26 11.48 4.75 0.68
N LEU A 27 10.92 5.79 1.28
CA LEU A 27 11.69 6.93 1.80
C LEU A 27 12.67 6.51 2.90
N LEU A 28 12.24 5.63 3.80
CA LEU A 28 13.12 5.11 4.86
C LEU A 28 14.23 4.23 4.28
N ILE A 29 13.91 3.37 3.32
CA ILE A 29 14.90 2.57 2.58
C ILE A 29 15.93 3.49 1.91
N ASN A 30 15.46 4.53 1.21
CA ASN A 30 16.34 5.50 0.56
C ASN A 30 17.22 6.26 1.56
N PHE A 31 16.67 6.66 2.70
CA PHE A 31 17.44 7.32 3.76
C PHE A 31 18.60 6.44 4.24
N ILE A 32 18.32 5.16 4.56
CA ILE A 32 19.35 4.22 5.00
C ILE A 32 20.32 3.92 3.86
N HIS A 33 19.85 3.74 2.63
CA HIS A 33 20.71 3.53 1.45
C HIS A 33 21.68 4.70 1.24
N LYS A 34 21.21 5.93 1.48
CA LYS A 34 22.00 7.15 1.26
C LYS A 34 23.07 7.35 2.33
N GLU A 35 22.73 7.15 3.59
CA GLU A 35 23.63 7.40 4.73
C GLU A 35 24.50 6.18 5.07
N TRP A 36 23.92 4.98 5.02
CA TRP A 36 24.55 3.72 5.43
C TRP A 36 24.16 2.54 4.52
N PRO A 37 24.62 2.52 3.25
CA PRO A 37 24.24 1.48 2.29
C PRO A 37 24.60 0.05 2.76
N SER A 38 25.67 -0.10 3.54
CA SER A 38 26.07 -1.39 4.10
C SER A 38 25.05 -1.98 5.09
N LEU A 39 24.22 -1.16 5.74
CA LEU A 39 23.19 -1.65 6.66
C LEU A 39 22.08 -2.40 5.94
N LEU A 40 21.73 -2.01 4.70
CA LEU A 40 20.70 -2.71 3.92
C LEU A 40 21.15 -4.13 3.53
N LYS A 41 22.47 -4.36 3.45
CA LYS A 41 23.07 -5.66 3.17
C LYS A 41 23.08 -6.59 4.39
N VAL A 42 22.88 -6.06 5.60
CA VAL A 42 22.83 -6.88 6.81
C VAL A 42 21.53 -7.69 6.80
N PRO A 43 21.60 -9.03 6.85
CA PRO A 43 20.41 -9.88 6.82
C PRO A 43 19.43 -9.53 7.94
N SER A 44 18.15 -9.40 7.59
CA SER A 44 17.08 -9.08 8.52
C SER A 44 17.25 -7.76 9.29
N PHE A 45 18.12 -6.84 8.86
CA PHE A 45 18.21 -5.52 9.49
C PHE A 45 16.90 -4.75 9.29
N LEU A 46 16.41 -4.67 8.06
CA LEU A 46 15.14 -4.03 7.74
C LEU A 46 14.03 -5.07 7.65
N VAL A 47 12.94 -4.81 8.36
CA VAL A 47 11.81 -5.72 8.51
C VAL A 47 10.53 -4.94 8.24
N GLU A 48 9.59 -5.54 7.53
CA GLU A 48 8.25 -5.00 7.36
C GLU A 48 7.26 -5.74 8.27
N PHE A 49 6.33 -4.99 8.85
CA PHE A 49 5.14 -5.53 9.47
C PHE A 49 3.92 -5.33 8.57
N ILE A 50 3.27 -6.43 8.21
CA ILE A 50 2.07 -6.43 7.36
C ILE A 50 0.83 -6.77 8.17
N THR A 51 -0.29 -6.14 7.83
CA THR A 51 -1.61 -6.44 8.40
C THR A 51 -2.59 -6.78 7.27
N PRO A 52 -3.60 -7.61 7.52
CA PRO A 52 -4.61 -7.89 6.50
C PRO A 52 -5.42 -6.63 6.17
N ILE A 53 -5.66 -6.41 4.88
CA ILE A 53 -6.48 -5.29 4.37
C ILE A 53 -7.98 -5.61 4.47
N ILE A 54 -8.35 -6.88 4.43
CA ILE A 54 -9.73 -7.36 4.52
C ILE A 54 -9.78 -8.55 5.46
N LYS A 55 -10.79 -8.61 6.31
CA LYS A 55 -11.16 -9.85 7.00
C LYS A 55 -12.59 -10.23 6.66
N ALA A 56 -12.77 -11.44 6.16
CA ALA A 56 -14.07 -12.06 5.99
C ALA A 56 -14.38 -12.93 7.21
N THR A 57 -15.54 -12.74 7.83
CA THR A 57 -15.96 -13.49 9.02
C THR A 57 -17.29 -14.21 8.76
N LYS A 58 -17.37 -15.50 9.13
CA LYS A 58 -18.60 -16.30 9.10
C LYS A 58 -18.65 -17.20 10.33
N GLY A 59 -19.52 -16.86 11.29
CA GLY A 59 -19.58 -17.55 12.58
C GLY A 59 -18.24 -17.45 13.32
N LYS A 60 -17.58 -18.59 13.54
CA LYS A 60 -16.24 -18.67 14.17
C LYS A 60 -15.08 -18.61 13.18
N SER A 61 -15.36 -18.68 11.87
CA SER A 61 -14.32 -18.69 10.84
C SER A 61 -13.95 -17.26 10.45
N VAL A 62 -12.68 -16.91 10.60
CA VAL A 62 -12.12 -15.63 10.15
C VAL A 62 -11.07 -15.91 9.08
N LYS A 63 -11.22 -15.27 7.91
CA LYS A 63 -10.26 -15.35 6.80
C LYS A 63 -9.66 -13.96 6.54
N PRO A 64 -8.37 -13.75 6.86
CA PRO A 64 -7.66 -12.54 6.52
C PRO A 64 -7.19 -12.57 5.05
N PHE A 65 -7.24 -11.42 4.39
CA PHE A 65 -6.67 -11.18 3.06
C PHE A 65 -5.73 -9.98 3.11
N TYR A 66 -4.57 -10.15 2.47
CA TYR A 66 -3.50 -9.14 2.44
C TYR A 66 -3.41 -8.43 1.09
N SER A 67 -4.18 -8.88 0.09
CA SER A 67 -4.27 -8.26 -1.22
C SER A 67 -5.71 -8.24 -1.71
N MET A 68 -6.06 -7.22 -2.52
CA MET A 68 -7.37 -7.13 -3.16
C MET A 68 -7.61 -8.29 -4.15
N PRO A 69 -6.63 -8.66 -5.01
CA PRO A 69 -6.80 -9.78 -5.93
C PRO A 69 -7.08 -11.12 -5.23
N ASP A 70 -6.41 -11.42 -4.11
CA ASP A 70 -6.66 -12.66 -3.36
C ASP A 70 -8.10 -12.69 -2.80
N TYR A 71 -8.60 -11.54 -2.35
CA TYR A 71 -9.97 -11.42 -1.85
C TYR A 71 -11.00 -11.55 -2.98
N GLU A 72 -10.78 -10.91 -4.12
CA GLU A 72 -11.67 -10.97 -5.28
C GLU A 72 -11.75 -12.39 -5.84
N ALA A 73 -10.61 -13.07 -6.03
CA ALA A 73 -10.57 -14.46 -6.47
C ALA A 73 -11.29 -15.39 -5.47
N TRP A 74 -11.09 -15.20 -4.17
CA TRP A 74 -11.79 -15.98 -3.14
C TRP A 74 -13.31 -15.72 -3.14
N LYS A 75 -13.72 -14.47 -3.34
CA LYS A 75 -15.13 -14.08 -3.41
C LYS A 75 -15.80 -14.68 -4.64
N GLU A 76 -15.12 -14.69 -5.78
CA GLU A 76 -15.59 -15.31 -7.02
C GLU A 76 -15.77 -16.82 -6.88
N ASP A 77 -14.78 -17.51 -6.29
CA ASP A 77 -14.84 -18.96 -6.04
C ASP A 77 -16.03 -19.37 -5.14
N LEU A 78 -16.39 -18.52 -4.18
CA LEU A 78 -17.54 -18.74 -3.30
C LEU A 78 -18.90 -18.49 -3.96
N GLY A 79 -18.96 -17.74 -5.06
CA GLY A 79 -20.19 -17.37 -5.76
C GLY A 79 -21.28 -16.84 -4.81
N ALA A 80 -22.48 -17.42 -4.89
CA ALA A 80 -23.64 -17.02 -4.09
C ALA A 80 -23.43 -17.10 -2.57
N SER A 81 -22.51 -17.96 -2.11
CA SER A 81 -22.21 -18.15 -0.69
C SER A 81 -21.42 -16.98 -0.09
N ALA A 82 -20.83 -16.12 -0.91
CA ALA A 82 -20.09 -14.93 -0.45
C ALA A 82 -20.98 -13.98 0.37
N SER A 83 -22.28 -13.90 0.07
CA SER A 83 -23.26 -13.09 0.79
C SER A 83 -23.42 -13.45 2.28
N SER A 84 -23.04 -14.68 2.66
CA SER A 84 -23.12 -15.16 4.05
C SER A 84 -21.93 -14.75 4.93
N TRP A 85 -20.93 -14.07 4.35
CA TRP A 85 -19.76 -13.59 5.06
C TRP A 85 -19.88 -12.11 5.39
N THR A 86 -19.52 -11.72 6.61
CA THR A 86 -19.35 -10.33 7.00
C THR A 86 -17.95 -9.86 6.60
N ILE A 87 -17.88 -8.85 5.73
CA ILE A 87 -16.61 -8.31 5.22
C ILE A 87 -16.28 -7.03 5.96
N LYS A 88 -15.09 -6.98 6.57
CA LYS A 88 -14.55 -5.77 7.20
C LYS A 88 -13.26 -5.35 6.50
N TYR A 89 -13.23 -4.09 6.07
CA TYR A 89 -12.07 -3.46 5.44
C TYR A 89 -11.23 -2.73 6.49
N TYR A 90 -9.92 -2.94 6.46
CA TYR A 90 -8.93 -2.34 7.35
C TYR A 90 -8.08 -1.37 6.53
N LYS A 91 -8.51 -0.12 6.45
CA LYS A 91 -7.82 0.92 5.65
C LYS A 91 -6.56 1.44 6.30
N GLY A 92 -6.50 1.42 7.63
CA GLY A 92 -5.32 1.83 8.38
C GLY A 92 -5.15 1.02 9.66
N LEU A 93 -3.95 1.04 10.20
CA LEU A 93 -3.54 0.30 11.39
C LEU A 93 -4.46 0.62 12.59
N GLY A 94 -4.94 1.86 12.70
CA GLY A 94 -5.89 2.30 13.73
C GLY A 94 -7.31 1.72 13.63
N THR A 95 -7.64 0.99 12.55
CA THR A 95 -8.92 0.29 12.40
C THR A 95 -8.94 -1.05 13.15
N SER A 96 -7.76 -1.55 13.51
CA SER A 96 -7.61 -2.79 14.28
C SER A 96 -7.94 -2.54 15.75
N THR A 97 -8.66 -3.46 16.36
CA THR A 97 -8.94 -3.43 17.80
C THR A 97 -7.71 -3.84 18.60
N ALA A 98 -7.68 -3.51 19.89
CA ALA A 98 -6.57 -3.91 20.77
C ALA A 98 -6.42 -5.43 20.88
N GLU A 99 -7.53 -6.19 20.79
CA GLU A 99 -7.53 -7.65 20.77
C GLU A 99 -6.86 -8.19 19.51
N GLU A 100 -7.20 -7.65 18.33
CA GLU A 100 -6.55 -8.00 17.08
C GLU A 100 -5.07 -7.63 17.07
N GLY A 101 -4.72 -6.49 17.66
CA GLY A 101 -3.32 -6.10 17.83
C GLY A 101 -2.52 -7.14 18.62
N ARG A 102 -3.07 -7.61 19.75
CA ARG A 102 -2.42 -8.68 20.54
C ARG A 102 -2.25 -9.96 19.74
N ASP A 103 -3.29 -10.38 19.02
CA ASP A 103 -3.22 -11.57 18.16
C ASP A 103 -2.14 -11.45 17.06
N TYR A 104 -2.00 -10.27 16.44
CA TYR A 104 -0.94 -10.04 15.45
C TYR A 104 0.46 -10.14 16.05
N PHE A 105 0.67 -9.64 17.28
CA PHE A 105 1.96 -9.72 17.96
C PHE A 105 2.25 -11.11 18.54
N GLU A 106 1.23 -11.84 18.97
CA GLU A 106 1.37 -13.27 19.34
C GLU A 106 1.82 -14.08 18.13
N HIS A 107 1.23 -13.81 16.96
CA HIS A 107 1.56 -14.44 15.69
C HIS A 107 2.46 -13.57 14.80
N ILE A 108 3.44 -12.88 15.38
CA ILE A 108 4.28 -11.91 14.67
C ILE A 108 5.03 -12.54 13.47
N ALA A 109 5.37 -13.82 13.55
CA ALA A 109 6.07 -14.52 12.47
C ALA A 109 5.26 -14.64 11.16
N LEU A 110 3.93 -14.49 11.22
CA LEU A 110 3.04 -14.44 10.05
C LEU A 110 2.92 -13.02 9.48
N HIS A 111 3.08 -12.01 10.35
CA HIS A 111 2.94 -10.60 10.03
C HIS A 111 4.29 -9.93 9.71
N LYS A 112 5.39 -10.66 9.83
CA LYS A 112 6.75 -10.19 9.62
C LYS A 112 7.27 -10.61 8.25
N LYS A 113 7.80 -9.65 7.48
CA LYS A 113 8.58 -9.91 6.27
C LYS A 113 9.97 -9.30 6.37
N ASP A 114 10.98 -10.03 5.93
CA ASP A 114 12.38 -9.59 5.95
C ASP A 114 12.76 -8.99 4.60
N PHE A 115 13.34 -7.79 4.59
CA PHE A 115 13.97 -7.27 3.39
C PHE A 115 15.32 -7.95 3.16
N VAL A 116 15.58 -8.33 1.91
CA VAL A 116 16.79 -9.03 1.50
C VAL A 116 17.48 -8.24 0.41
N TRP A 117 18.75 -7.95 0.65
CA TRP A 117 19.66 -7.45 -0.36
C TRP A 117 20.20 -8.64 -1.15
N ALA A 118 19.76 -8.78 -2.39
CA ALA A 118 20.08 -9.91 -3.25
C ALA A 118 21.23 -9.58 -4.21
N ASP A 119 21.20 -8.39 -4.81
CA ASP A 119 22.19 -7.96 -5.81
C ASP A 119 22.56 -6.49 -5.61
N ASP A 120 23.87 -6.24 -5.44
CA ASP A 120 24.43 -4.91 -5.21
C ASP A 120 24.06 -3.90 -6.30
N LYS A 121 23.99 -4.36 -7.55
CA LYS A 121 23.70 -3.53 -8.70
C LYS A 121 22.20 -3.34 -8.85
N GLU A 122 21.41 -4.42 -8.87
CA GLU A 122 19.96 -4.31 -9.10
C GLU A 122 19.24 -3.55 -7.97
N ASP A 123 19.53 -3.89 -6.71
CA ASP A 123 18.85 -3.27 -5.56
C ASP A 123 19.25 -1.80 -5.40
N GLY A 124 20.55 -1.50 -5.57
CA GLY A 124 21.08 -0.14 -5.51
C GLY A 124 20.54 0.75 -6.64
N GLU A 125 20.59 0.25 -7.89
CA GLU A 125 20.08 0.99 -9.05
C GLU A 125 18.57 1.22 -8.97
N ALA A 126 17.79 0.26 -8.45
CA ALA A 126 16.35 0.40 -8.25
C ALA A 126 16.01 1.49 -7.22
N ILE A 127 16.71 1.53 -6.08
CA ILE A 127 16.52 2.59 -5.07
C ILE A 127 16.91 3.95 -5.66
N GLU A 128 18.03 4.03 -6.38
CA GLU A 128 18.43 5.27 -7.04
C GLU A 128 17.43 5.73 -8.10
N LEU A 129 16.91 4.82 -8.92
CA LEU A 129 15.87 5.11 -9.92
C LEU A 129 14.65 5.77 -9.25
N ALA A 130 14.21 5.18 -8.13
CA ALA A 130 13.03 5.62 -7.39
C ALA A 130 13.20 6.95 -6.65
N PHE A 131 14.41 7.34 -6.21
CA PHE A 131 14.58 8.51 -5.34
C PHE A 131 15.59 9.57 -5.83
N SER A 132 16.40 9.25 -6.83
CA SER A 132 17.36 10.22 -7.39
C SER A 132 16.65 11.31 -8.18
N LYS A 133 16.98 12.57 -7.86
CA LYS A 133 16.55 13.75 -8.62
C LYS A 133 17.14 13.82 -10.02
N LYS A 134 18.19 13.04 -10.31
CA LYS A 134 18.89 13.03 -11.61
C LYS A 134 18.26 12.03 -12.60
N LYS A 135 17.59 10.98 -12.12
CA LYS A 135 17.04 9.88 -12.94
C LYS A 135 15.59 10.09 -13.37
N ILE A 136 15.22 11.33 -13.71
CA ILE A 136 13.84 11.66 -14.08
C ILE A 136 13.43 10.98 -15.39
N SER A 137 14.32 10.94 -16.39
CA SER A 137 14.03 10.29 -17.68
C SER A 137 13.79 8.79 -17.50
N GLU A 138 14.73 8.11 -16.83
CA GLU A 138 14.62 6.68 -16.56
C GLU A 138 13.35 6.33 -15.77
N ARG A 139 12.94 7.19 -14.83
CA ARG A 139 11.70 7.01 -14.08
C ARG A 139 10.46 7.12 -14.97
N LYS A 140 10.47 8.00 -15.97
CA LYS A 140 9.35 8.09 -16.93
C LYS A 140 9.25 6.81 -17.76
N ASP A 141 10.38 6.28 -18.21
CA ASP A 141 10.41 5.02 -18.97
C ASP A 141 9.94 3.86 -18.09
N TRP A 142 10.41 3.82 -16.83
CA TRP A 142 9.98 2.86 -15.82
C TRP A 142 8.46 2.86 -15.59
N LEU A 143 7.86 4.04 -15.44
CA LEU A 143 6.41 4.19 -15.27
C LEU A 143 5.63 3.84 -16.54
N THR A 144 6.19 4.12 -17.72
CA THR A 144 5.57 3.81 -19.01
C THR A 144 5.54 2.30 -19.27
N ASN A 145 6.56 1.58 -18.79
CA ASN A 145 6.65 0.12 -18.91
C ASN A 145 5.87 -0.65 -17.84
N TYR A 146 5.18 0.04 -16.92
CA TYR A 146 4.34 -0.59 -15.91
C TYR A 146 3.21 -1.41 -16.56
N GLN A 147 3.08 -2.68 -16.13
CA GLN A 147 1.99 -3.54 -16.56
C GLN A 147 0.92 -3.64 -15.46
N PRO A 148 -0.36 -3.32 -15.77
CA PRO A 148 -1.46 -3.53 -14.83
C PRO A 148 -1.51 -4.98 -14.34
N GLY A 149 -1.66 -5.17 -13.03
CA GLY A 149 -1.62 -6.49 -12.39
C GLY A 149 -0.27 -6.85 -11.75
N THR A 150 0.76 -6.02 -11.97
CA THR A 150 2.01 -6.13 -11.21
C THR A 150 1.70 -5.87 -9.73
N CYS A 151 1.92 -6.89 -8.89
CA CYS A 151 1.78 -6.79 -7.45
C CYS A 151 2.86 -7.63 -6.77
N LEU A 152 3.20 -7.26 -5.54
CA LEU A 152 4.10 -8.05 -4.71
C LEU A 152 3.34 -9.27 -4.18
N ASP A 153 3.92 -10.47 -4.29
CA ASP A 153 3.32 -11.66 -3.70
C ASP A 153 3.32 -11.53 -2.18
N GLN A 154 2.12 -11.48 -1.60
CA GLN A 154 1.97 -11.31 -0.17
C GLN A 154 2.30 -12.58 0.64
N ARG A 155 2.47 -13.74 -0.02
CA ARG A 155 2.76 -15.02 0.63
C ARG A 155 4.24 -15.20 0.97
N GLU A 156 5.13 -14.51 0.26
CA GLU A 156 6.56 -14.61 0.49
C GLU A 156 6.97 -13.90 1.78
N LYS A 157 7.82 -14.55 2.59
CA LYS A 157 8.35 -13.98 3.84
C LYS A 157 9.54 -13.05 3.64
N ARG A 158 10.10 -13.04 2.43
CA ARG A 158 11.30 -12.27 2.09
C ARG A 158 10.96 -11.37 0.91
N ILE A 159 11.35 -10.11 1.00
CA ILE A 159 11.11 -9.12 -0.04
C ILE A 159 12.46 -8.61 -0.52
N LYS A 160 12.73 -8.70 -1.82
CA LYS A 160 13.91 -8.04 -2.40
C LYS A 160 13.66 -6.55 -2.52
N TYR A 161 14.69 -5.72 -2.37
CA TYR A 161 14.53 -4.27 -2.52
C TYR A 161 14.10 -3.91 -3.95
N SER A 162 14.68 -4.53 -4.97
CA SER A 162 14.27 -4.37 -6.36
C SER A 162 12.79 -4.75 -6.60
N ASP A 163 12.33 -5.86 -6.03
CA ASP A 163 10.92 -6.29 -6.11
C ASP A 163 10.00 -5.29 -5.41
N PHE A 164 10.37 -4.81 -4.22
CA PHE A 164 9.62 -3.78 -3.52
C PHE A 164 9.47 -2.50 -4.36
N ILE A 165 10.55 -2.01 -4.95
CA ILE A 165 10.51 -0.81 -5.80
C ILE A 165 9.59 -1.06 -7.01
N ASN A 166 9.80 -2.16 -7.74
CA ASN A 166 9.15 -2.42 -9.01
C ASN A 166 7.74 -3.00 -8.91
N LYS A 167 7.33 -3.57 -7.77
CA LYS A 167 6.02 -4.21 -7.60
C LYS A 167 5.13 -3.56 -6.56
N GLU A 168 5.68 -2.75 -5.66
CA GLU A 168 4.92 -2.06 -4.61
C GLU A 168 5.04 -0.53 -4.72
N LEU A 169 6.26 0.02 -4.76
CA LEU A 169 6.46 1.47 -4.83
C LEU A 169 5.99 2.07 -6.17
N ILE A 170 6.05 1.30 -7.26
CA ILE A 170 5.50 1.73 -8.56
C ILE A 170 4.00 2.00 -8.47
N LEU A 171 3.25 1.24 -7.66
CA LEU A 171 1.81 1.41 -7.49
C LEU A 171 1.49 2.76 -6.84
N PHE A 172 2.30 3.15 -5.86
CA PHE A 172 2.22 4.51 -5.31
C PHE A 172 2.50 5.57 -6.37
N SER A 173 3.56 5.39 -7.16
CA SER A 173 3.94 6.37 -8.19
C SER A 173 2.84 6.53 -9.25
N MET A 174 2.20 5.43 -9.67
CA MET A 174 1.06 5.46 -10.58
C MET A 174 -0.17 6.12 -9.96
N ALA A 175 -0.50 5.79 -8.70
CA ALA A 175 -1.60 6.41 -7.97
C ALA A 175 -1.36 7.92 -7.75
N ASP A 176 -0.10 8.32 -7.54
CA ASP A 176 0.29 9.73 -7.40
C ASP A 176 0.10 10.51 -8.70
N LEU A 177 0.44 9.91 -9.85
CA LEU A 177 0.17 10.51 -11.15
C LEU A 177 -1.33 10.63 -11.40
N GLU A 178 -2.11 9.59 -11.12
CA GLU A 178 -3.56 9.59 -11.31
C GLU A 178 -4.27 10.66 -10.47
N ARG A 179 -3.86 10.82 -9.20
CA ARG A 179 -4.45 11.83 -8.30
C ARG A 179 -3.97 13.25 -8.62
N SER A 180 -2.80 13.40 -9.23
CA SER A 180 -2.15 14.70 -9.43
C SER A 180 -2.36 15.31 -10.81
N ILE A 181 -2.44 14.50 -11.87
CA ILE A 181 -2.57 14.94 -13.26
C ILE A 181 -4.05 14.85 -13.69
N PRO A 182 -4.65 15.93 -14.23
CA PRO A 182 -6.01 15.91 -14.73
C PRO A 182 -6.15 15.11 -16.02
N SER A 183 -7.37 14.62 -16.30
CA SER A 183 -7.67 14.01 -17.60
C SER A 183 -7.80 15.08 -18.68
N MET A 184 -7.36 14.76 -19.90
CA MET A 184 -7.50 15.63 -21.07
C MET A 184 -8.97 15.86 -21.46
N VAL A 185 -9.84 14.89 -21.18
CA VAL A 185 -11.25 14.91 -21.63
C VAL A 185 -12.06 15.97 -20.89
N ASP A 186 -11.86 16.10 -19.58
CA ASP A 186 -12.67 16.97 -18.71
C ASP A 186 -11.84 18.01 -17.92
N GLY A 187 -10.51 17.94 -17.97
CA GLY A 187 -9.63 18.82 -17.21
C GLY A 187 -9.63 18.57 -15.70
N PHE A 188 -10.26 17.51 -15.21
CA PHE A 188 -10.43 17.26 -13.78
C PHE A 188 -9.53 16.14 -13.26
N LYS A 189 -9.03 16.35 -12.03
CA LYS A 189 -8.45 15.28 -11.20
C LYS A 189 -9.57 14.38 -10.66
N PRO A 190 -9.28 13.11 -10.31
CA PRO A 190 -10.29 12.19 -9.77
C PRO A 190 -11.08 12.77 -8.58
N GLY A 191 -10.42 13.49 -7.66
CA GLY A 191 -11.08 14.14 -6.53
C GLY A 191 -12.09 15.21 -6.96
N GLN A 192 -11.72 16.07 -7.92
CA GLN A 192 -12.60 17.11 -8.47
C GLN A 192 -13.78 16.51 -9.22
N ARG A 193 -13.53 15.48 -10.03
CA ARG A 193 -14.56 14.73 -10.76
C ARG A 193 -15.59 14.13 -9.82
N LYS A 194 -15.15 13.51 -8.72
CA LYS A 194 -16.04 12.94 -7.70
C LYS A 194 -16.88 14.03 -7.00
N ILE A 195 -16.32 15.22 -6.74
CA ILE A 195 -17.06 16.35 -6.15
C ILE A 195 -18.15 16.83 -7.11
N LEU A 196 -17.82 17.01 -8.39
CA LEU A 196 -18.79 17.41 -9.41
C LEU A 196 -19.87 16.36 -9.62
N PHE A 197 -19.49 15.08 -9.71
CA PHE A 197 -20.42 13.97 -9.82
C PHE A 197 -21.43 13.95 -8.66
N CYS A 198 -20.96 14.06 -7.42
CA CYS A 198 -21.84 14.15 -6.25
C CYS A 198 -22.76 15.36 -6.31
N SER A 199 -22.30 16.46 -6.93
CA SER A 199 -23.07 17.69 -7.05
C SER A 199 -24.18 17.58 -8.11
N PHE A 200 -23.90 16.94 -9.24
CA PHE A 200 -24.91 16.64 -10.25
C PHE A 200 -25.93 15.61 -9.75
N LYS A 201 -25.48 14.55 -9.08
CA LYS A 201 -26.36 13.49 -8.55
C LYS A 201 -27.37 14.01 -7.54
N LYS A 202 -27.01 15.03 -6.76
CA LYS A 202 -27.90 15.68 -5.79
C LYS A 202 -28.63 16.90 -6.34
N ASN A 203 -28.45 17.23 -7.63
CA ASN A 203 -28.99 18.42 -8.27
C ASN A 203 -28.82 19.69 -7.42
N LEU A 204 -27.57 20.10 -7.20
CA LEU A 204 -27.32 21.29 -6.39
C LEU A 204 -27.74 22.55 -7.10
N VAL A 205 -28.85 23.10 -6.61
CA VAL A 205 -29.32 24.43 -7.02
C VAL A 205 -29.22 25.43 -5.86
N LYS A 206 -29.10 24.95 -4.61
CA LYS A 206 -29.00 25.78 -3.40
C LYS A 206 -27.64 25.66 -2.72
N GLU A 207 -27.20 26.74 -2.09
CA GLU A 207 -25.95 26.78 -1.33
C GLU A 207 -25.96 25.80 -0.15
N SER A 208 -24.78 25.30 0.20
CA SER A 208 -24.59 24.27 1.23
C SER A 208 -23.22 24.43 1.86
N LYS A 209 -23.11 24.14 3.17
CA LYS A 209 -21.83 24.18 3.89
C LYS A 209 -20.87 23.13 3.35
N VAL A 210 -19.61 23.54 3.14
CA VAL A 210 -18.54 22.70 2.59
C VAL A 210 -18.26 21.47 3.47
N CYS A 211 -18.24 21.62 4.80
CA CYS A 211 -17.97 20.50 5.71
C CYS A 211 -19.03 19.38 5.62
N GLN A 212 -20.31 19.74 5.47
CA GLN A 212 -21.38 18.77 5.31
C GLN A 212 -21.26 18.00 3.99
N ARG A 213 -20.77 18.68 2.94
CA ARG A 213 -20.49 18.08 1.62
C ARG A 213 -19.30 17.14 1.63
N ALA A 214 -18.24 17.50 2.34
CA ALA A 214 -17.06 16.66 2.47
C ALA A 214 -17.42 15.32 3.14
N PHE A 215 -18.26 15.35 4.18
CA PHE A 215 -18.71 14.14 4.87
C PHE A 215 -19.57 13.23 3.96
N GLU A 216 -20.47 13.82 3.19
CA GLU A 216 -21.28 13.08 2.21
C GLU A 216 -20.45 12.53 1.05
N PHE A 217 -19.45 13.27 0.57
CA PHE A 217 -18.49 12.83 -0.43
C PHE A 217 -17.69 11.62 0.06
N VAL A 218 -17.26 11.63 1.32
CA VAL A 218 -16.59 10.50 1.95
C VAL A 218 -17.53 9.29 1.98
N TYR A 219 -18.80 9.47 2.34
CA TYR A 219 -19.81 8.41 2.32
C TYR A 219 -19.99 7.76 0.93
N TRP A 220 -20.00 8.55 -0.15
CA TRP A 220 -20.09 8.00 -1.52
C TRP A 220 -18.80 7.30 -1.98
N ASN A 221 -17.62 7.74 -1.52
CA ASN A 221 -16.38 6.98 -1.72
C ASN A 221 -16.38 5.63 -0.97
N TYR A 222 -17.08 5.53 0.17
CA TYR A 222 -17.21 4.27 0.91
C TYR A 222 -18.14 3.25 0.22
N HIS A 223 -19.14 3.71 -0.53
CA HIS A 223 -20.12 2.85 -1.22
C HIS A 223 -19.89 2.69 -2.73
N ALA A 224 -18.91 3.37 -3.32
CA ALA A 224 -18.57 3.17 -4.74
C ALA A 224 -17.78 1.87 -4.99
N TYR A 225 -17.32 1.19 -3.93
CA TYR A 225 -16.66 -0.11 -3.98
C TYR A 225 -17.57 -1.27 -3.50
N SER A 226 -18.86 -1.01 -3.25
CA SER A 226 -19.87 -2.03 -2.91
C SER A 226 -20.75 -2.36 -4.10
#